data_AF-A0A1W1Z7F9-F1
#
_entry.id   AF-A0A1W1Z7F9-F1
#
_cell.length_a   1.000
_cell.length_b   1.000
_cell.length_c   1.000
_cell.angle_alpha   90.00
_cell.angle_beta   90.00
_cell.angle_gamma   90.00
#
_symmetry.space_group_name_H-M   'P 1'
#
loop_
_entity.id
_entity.type
_entity.pdbx_description
1 polymer ?
#
loop_
_entity_poly.entity_id
_entity_poly.type
_entity_poly.pdbx_seq_one_letter_code
_entity_poly.pdbx_strand_id
1 'polypeptide(L)'
;MENDLSVSIGRFDRANHNTTLSTNEWNRLLWFTAGDELVFVPAGSVFEEDKFAGDGWVLEFNQHFAVDYLERYPDLHNHALVSNTVRGQISMLLTEALRSEMNELAILLNHAQEKGQSKLYLQAYADLIFLNANQLYAKQNGSV
;
A
#
# COMPACT_ATOMS: atom_id res chain seq x y z
N MET A 1 9.93 23.59 -2.24
CA MET A 1 10.53 22.24 -2.22
C MET A 1 9.52 21.33 -2.87
N GLU A 2 9.90 20.60 -3.92
CA GLU A 2 9.10 19.42 -4.30
C GLU A 2 9.17 18.47 -3.10
N ASN A 3 8.03 18.23 -2.46
CA ASN A 3 7.97 17.18 -1.46
C ASN A 3 8.23 15.87 -2.22
N ASP A 4 9.30 15.18 -1.85
CA ASP A 4 9.71 13.99 -2.56
C ASP A 4 8.76 12.84 -2.17
N LEU A 5 7.62 12.77 -2.87
CA LEU A 5 6.64 11.70 -2.74
C LEU A 5 7.32 10.40 -3.14
N SER A 6 7.62 9.52 -2.18
CA SER A 6 8.40 8.32 -2.45
C SER A 6 7.51 7.10 -2.30
N VAL A 7 7.49 6.28 -3.35
CA VAL A 7 6.69 5.07 -3.47
C VAL A 7 7.59 3.98 -4.03
N SER A 8 7.52 2.79 -3.45
CA SER A 8 8.19 1.61 -3.98
C SER A 8 7.30 0.39 -3.87
N ILE A 9 7.44 -0.55 -4.82
CA ILE A 9 6.78 -1.85 -4.74
C ILE A 9 7.79 -2.98 -4.93
N GLY A 10 7.63 -4.02 -4.12
CA GLY A 10 8.48 -5.20 -4.12
C GLY A 10 7.70 -6.47 -3.80
N ARG A 11 8.35 -7.61 -4.01
CA ARG A 11 7.85 -8.92 -3.60
C ARG A 11 8.33 -9.25 -2.19
N PHE A 12 7.57 -10.03 -1.42
CA PHE A 12 8.01 -10.49 -0.08
C PHE A 12 9.25 -11.40 -0.15
N ASP A 13 9.34 -12.24 -1.18
CA ASP A 13 10.52 -13.11 -1.42
C ASP A 13 11.79 -12.31 -1.78
N ARG A 14 11.63 -11.03 -2.11
CA ARG A 14 12.68 -10.04 -2.39
C ARG A 14 12.62 -8.85 -1.44
N ALA A 15 12.01 -8.98 -0.27
CA ALA A 15 12.13 -7.95 0.77
C ALA A 15 13.60 -7.89 1.20
N ASN A 16 14.33 -7.05 0.47
CA ASN A 16 15.70 -6.66 0.74
C ASN A 16 15.80 -6.33 2.22
N HIS A 17 16.87 -6.81 2.84
CA HIS A 17 17.42 -6.36 4.11
C HIS A 17 17.74 -4.85 4.11
N ASN A 18 16.77 -3.98 3.86
CA ASN A 18 16.93 -2.55 3.95
C ASN A 18 16.64 -2.12 5.39
N THR A 19 17.58 -2.50 6.26
CA THR A 19 17.73 -2.06 7.66
C THR A 19 17.96 -0.55 7.81
N THR A 20 17.74 0.23 6.73
CA THR A 20 18.03 1.66 6.60
C THR A 20 16.81 2.50 6.21
N LEU A 21 15.62 1.91 6.00
CA LEU A 21 14.39 2.70 5.92
C LEU A 21 13.96 3.04 7.35
N SER A 22 14.04 4.33 7.71
CA SER A 22 13.45 4.82 8.97
C SER A 22 11.97 4.41 8.99
N THR A 23 11.65 3.34 9.73
CA THR A 23 10.31 2.74 9.80
C THR A 23 9.23 3.72 10.29
N ASN A 24 9.65 4.86 10.82
CA ASN A 24 8.79 5.88 11.43
C ASN A 24 8.05 6.76 10.42
N GLU A 25 8.43 6.77 9.15
CA GLU A 25 7.83 7.67 8.13
C GLU A 25 7.13 6.95 6.98
N TRP A 26 7.18 5.61 6.98
CA TRP A 26 6.75 4.78 5.86
C TRP A 26 5.57 3.90 6.22
N ASN A 27 4.49 4.07 5.48
CA ASN A 27 3.33 3.19 5.51
C ASN A 27 3.55 2.04 4.53
N ARG A 28 2.92 0.89 4.81
CA ARG A 28 3.00 -0.29 3.96
C ARG A 28 1.63 -0.87 3.70
N LEU A 29 1.41 -1.34 2.49
CA LEU A 29 0.27 -2.14 2.10
C LEU A 29 0.77 -3.51 1.62
N LEU A 30 0.28 -4.58 2.25
CA LEU A 30 0.81 -5.94 2.14
C LEU A 30 -0.29 -6.92 1.70
N TRP A 31 -0.03 -7.78 0.72
CA TRP A 31 -0.95 -8.87 0.39
C TRP A 31 -0.23 -10.04 -0.27
N PHE A 32 -0.74 -11.26 -0.03
CA PHE A 32 -0.25 -12.45 -0.68
C PHE A 32 -0.92 -12.68 -2.03
N THR A 33 -0.19 -13.24 -2.99
CA THR A 33 -0.70 -13.53 -4.33
C THR A 33 -1.90 -14.47 -4.29
N ALA A 34 -1.90 -15.45 -3.39
CA ALA A 34 -3.01 -16.38 -3.16
C ALA A 34 -3.74 -16.15 -1.81
N GLY A 35 -3.42 -15.09 -1.07
CA GLY A 35 -4.08 -14.78 0.20
C GLY A 35 -5.45 -14.14 -0.01
N ASP A 36 -6.23 -14.06 1.05
CA ASP A 36 -7.54 -13.41 1.09
C ASP A 36 -7.53 -12.12 1.92
N GLU A 37 -6.36 -11.66 2.35
CA GLU A 37 -6.21 -10.48 3.17
C GLU A 37 -5.24 -9.45 2.58
N LEU A 38 -5.60 -8.19 2.79
CA LEU A 38 -4.79 -7.01 2.57
C LEU A 38 -4.51 -6.37 3.93
N VAL A 39 -3.23 -6.19 4.25
CA VAL A 39 -2.81 -5.65 5.54
C VAL A 39 -2.16 -4.28 5.34
N PHE A 40 -2.76 -3.26 5.94
CA PHE A 40 -2.17 -1.94 6.05
C PHE A 40 -1.39 -1.84 7.36
N VAL A 41 -0.10 -1.53 7.24
CA VAL A 41 0.81 -1.32 8.38
C VAL A 41 1.20 0.15 8.40
N PRO A 42 0.76 0.91 9.42
CA PRO A 42 1.03 2.33 9.47
C PRO A 42 2.48 2.62 9.85
N ALA A 43 2.96 3.79 9.44
CA ALA A 43 4.28 4.30 9.84
C ALA A 43 4.44 4.29 11.36
N GLY A 44 5.62 3.91 11.85
CA GLY A 44 5.92 3.78 13.28
C GLY A 44 5.42 2.49 13.94
N SER A 45 4.71 1.61 13.22
CA SER A 45 4.42 0.25 13.70
C SER A 45 5.59 -0.71 13.47
N VAL A 46 5.74 -1.69 14.36
CA VAL A 46 6.70 -2.79 14.18
C VAL A 46 6.25 -3.63 12.98
N PHE A 47 7.14 -3.78 12.01
CA PHE A 47 6.93 -4.64 10.85
C PHE A 47 7.71 -5.94 11.06
N GLU A 48 6.98 -7.04 11.29
CA GLU A 48 7.55 -8.36 11.50
C GLU A 48 7.43 -9.16 10.19
N GLU A 49 8.48 -9.12 9.36
CA GLU A 49 8.52 -9.80 8.05
C GLU A 49 8.19 -11.30 8.14
N ASP A 50 8.61 -11.97 9.21
CA ASP A 50 8.36 -13.40 9.44
C ASP A 50 6.88 -13.76 9.50
N LYS A 51 6.00 -12.80 9.87
CA LYS A 51 4.55 -12.99 9.84
C LYS A 51 3.99 -12.98 8.41
N PHE A 52 4.74 -12.46 7.45
CA PHE A 52 4.34 -12.27 6.06
C PHE A 52 5.12 -13.17 5.09
N ALA A 53 5.57 -14.34 5.56
CA ALA A 53 6.30 -15.30 4.74
C ALA A 53 5.42 -15.92 3.64
N GLY A 54 5.82 -15.78 2.38
CA GLY A 54 5.11 -16.36 1.24
C GLY A 54 5.23 -15.53 -0.04
N ASP A 55 4.49 -15.93 -1.06
CA ASP A 55 4.45 -15.23 -2.34
C ASP A 55 3.47 -14.05 -2.27
N GLY A 56 3.95 -12.82 -2.45
CA GLY A 56 3.12 -11.63 -2.29
C GLY A 56 3.83 -10.33 -2.59
N TRP A 57 3.20 -9.22 -2.23
CA TRP A 57 3.61 -7.86 -2.58
C TRP A 57 3.59 -6.92 -1.39
N VAL A 58 4.56 -6.00 -1.37
CA VAL A 58 4.60 -4.86 -0.47
C VAL A 58 4.67 -3.57 -1.29
N LEU A 59 3.70 -2.69 -1.07
CA LEU A 59 3.74 -1.29 -1.53
C LEU A 59 4.14 -0.41 -0.36
N GLU A 60 5.32 0.19 -0.42
CA GLU A 60 5.85 1.12 0.58
C GLU A 60 5.69 2.56 0.07
N PHE A 61 5.21 3.46 0.94
CA PHE A 61 5.07 4.87 0.60
C PHE A 61 5.21 5.76 1.83
N ASN A 62 5.77 6.95 1.63
CA ASN A 62 5.98 7.89 2.72
C ASN A 62 4.69 8.65 3.09
N GLN A 63 4.69 9.28 4.27
CA GLN A 63 3.53 10.05 4.75
C GLN A 63 3.10 11.18 3.79
N HIS A 64 4.03 11.78 3.05
CA HIS A 64 3.70 12.83 2.07
C HIS A 64 2.84 12.29 0.93
N PHE A 65 3.13 11.09 0.42
CA PHE A 65 2.27 10.41 -0.56
C PHE A 65 0.86 10.20 -0.02
N ALA A 66 0.74 9.76 1.23
CA ALA A 66 -0.56 9.56 1.85
C ALA A 66 -1.36 10.87 1.96
N VAL A 67 -0.73 11.97 2.36
CA VAL A 67 -1.38 13.30 2.42
C VAL A 67 -1.85 13.75 1.04
N ASP A 68 -0.98 13.65 0.04
CA ASP A 68 -1.24 14.06 -1.34
C ASP A 68 -2.36 13.22 -2.00
N TYR A 69 -2.40 11.91 -1.72
CA TYR A 69 -3.52 11.05 -2.10
C TYR A 69 -4.85 11.53 -1.49
N LEU A 70 -4.86 11.88 -0.20
CA LEU A 70 -6.07 12.36 0.49
C LEU A 70 -6.55 13.71 -0.06
N GLU A 71 -5.63 14.60 -0.41
CA GLU A 71 -5.94 15.89 -1.03
C GLU A 71 -6.55 15.70 -2.44
N ARG A 72 -6.02 14.77 -3.24
CA ARG A 72 -6.58 14.43 -4.57
C ARG A 72 -7.95 13.78 -4.51
N TYR A 73 -8.18 12.93 -3.51
CA TYR A 73 -9.39 12.13 -3.39
C TYR A 73 -10.05 12.37 -2.02
N PRO A 74 -10.68 13.54 -1.79
CA PRO A 74 -11.18 13.98 -0.48
C PRO A 74 -12.45 13.26 0.01
N ASP A 75 -12.65 12.02 -0.40
CA ASP A 75 -13.76 11.19 0.09
C ASP A 75 -13.58 10.92 1.60
N LEU A 76 -14.65 11.08 2.38
CA LEU A 76 -14.68 10.82 3.83
C LEU A 76 -14.15 9.41 4.15
N HIS A 77 -14.28 8.46 3.22
CA HIS A 77 -13.82 7.10 3.36
C HIS A 77 -12.34 6.87 3.02
N ASN A 78 -11.74 7.71 2.17
CA ASN A 78 -10.32 7.59 1.79
C ASN A 78 -9.39 7.93 2.96
N HIS A 79 -9.86 8.75 3.88
CA HIS A 79 -9.18 9.02 5.14
C HIS A 79 -9.21 7.81 6.08
N ALA A 80 -10.10 6.83 5.94
CA ALA A 80 -10.29 5.80 6.97
C ALA A 80 -9.08 4.86 7.10
N LEU A 81 -8.48 4.38 5.99
CA LEU A 81 -7.28 3.54 6.08
C LEU A 81 -6.05 4.33 6.54
N VAL A 82 -5.93 5.60 6.12
CA VAL A 82 -4.77 6.45 6.44
C VAL A 82 -4.87 7.10 7.82
N SER A 83 -6.05 7.42 8.33
CA SER A 83 -6.26 8.12 9.61
C SER A 83 -6.36 7.18 10.80
N ASN A 84 -6.67 5.90 10.56
CA ASN A 84 -6.71 4.86 11.58
C ASN A 84 -5.28 4.34 11.92
N THR A 85 -4.26 5.00 11.37
CA THR A 85 -2.82 4.93 11.68
C THR A 85 -2.46 5.01 13.17
N VAL A 86 -3.38 5.45 14.03
CA VAL A 86 -3.16 5.59 15.48
C VAL A 86 -3.34 4.25 16.22
N ARG A 87 -3.88 3.19 15.59
CA ARG A 87 -4.14 1.90 16.26
C ARG A 87 -3.79 0.69 15.39
N GLY A 88 -2.54 0.23 15.50
CA GLY A 88 -2.14 -1.11 15.05
C GLY A 88 -2.29 -1.36 13.54
N GLN A 89 -2.21 -2.63 13.16
CA GLN A 89 -2.37 -3.07 11.77
C GLN A 89 -3.86 -3.21 11.44
N ILE A 90 -4.22 -2.91 10.19
CA ILE A 90 -5.60 -3.07 9.69
C ILE A 90 -5.57 -4.18 8.64
N SER A 91 -6.33 -5.25 8.87
CA SER A 91 -6.54 -6.30 7.87
C SER A 91 -7.92 -6.13 7.22
N MET A 92 -7.98 -6.37 5.92
CA MET A 92 -9.18 -6.30 5.10
C MET A 92 -9.29 -7.55 4.23
N LEU A 93 -10.48 -8.14 4.14
CA LEU A 93 -10.71 -9.28 3.27
C LEU A 93 -10.75 -8.86 1.80
N LEU A 94 -9.92 -9.44 0.97
CA LEU A 94 -9.92 -9.29 -0.48
C LEU A 94 -10.94 -10.21 -1.13
N THR A 95 -11.74 -9.66 -2.04
CA THR A 95 -12.48 -10.50 -2.98
C THR A 95 -11.51 -11.07 -4.02
N GLU A 96 -11.85 -12.21 -4.62
CA GLU A 96 -11.03 -12.82 -5.67
C GLU A 96 -10.77 -11.88 -6.85
N ALA A 97 -11.81 -11.13 -7.27
CA ALA A 97 -11.71 -10.15 -8.35
C ALA A 97 -10.73 -9.02 -8.01
N LEU A 98 -10.87 -8.42 -6.83
CA LEU A 98 -9.98 -7.34 -6.39
C LEU A 98 -8.54 -7.83 -6.21
N ARG A 99 -8.37 -9.05 -5.67
CA ARG A 99 -7.04 -9.67 -5.56
C ARG A 99 -6.37 -9.82 -6.93
N SER A 100 -7.11 -10.26 -7.95
CA SER A 100 -6.57 -10.37 -9.31
C SER A 100 -6.12 -9.01 -9.82
N GLU A 101 -6.97 -7.99 -9.70
CA GLU A 101 -6.67 -6.62 -10.14
C GLU A 101 -5.44 -6.04 -9.43
N MET A 102 -5.35 -6.18 -8.11
CA MET A 102 -4.20 -5.71 -7.34
C MET A 102 -2.90 -6.42 -7.72
N ASN A 103 -2.95 -7.73 -7.97
CA ASN A 103 -1.79 -8.49 -8.45
C ASN A 103 -1.32 -8.01 -9.83
N GLU A 104 -2.25 -7.77 -10.77
CA GLU A 104 -1.93 -7.24 -12.10
C GLU A 104 -1.30 -5.84 -12.01
N LEU A 105 -1.89 -4.95 -11.20
CA LEU A 105 -1.35 -3.60 -10.96
C LEU A 105 0.04 -3.65 -10.33
N ALA A 106 0.28 -4.57 -9.39
CA ALA A 106 1.59 -4.70 -8.75
C ALA A 106 2.68 -5.23 -9.67
N ILE A 107 2.37 -6.21 -10.53
CA ILE A 107 3.30 -6.68 -11.56
C ILE A 107 3.71 -5.53 -12.46
N LEU A 108 2.72 -4.74 -12.92
CA LEU A 108 2.95 -3.59 -13.79
C LEU A 108 3.79 -2.51 -13.09
N LEU A 109 3.48 -2.19 -11.84
CA LEU A 109 4.20 -1.17 -11.07
C LEU A 109 5.64 -1.61 -10.78
N ASN A 110 5.85 -2.89 -10.44
CA ASN A 110 7.18 -3.45 -10.22
C ASN A 110 8.02 -3.42 -11.50
N HIS A 111 7.45 -3.81 -12.64
CA HIS A 111 8.13 -3.71 -13.93
C HIS A 111 8.47 -2.26 -14.31
N ALA A 112 7.53 -1.34 -14.09
CA ALA A 112 7.73 0.08 -14.36
C ALA A 112 8.87 0.66 -13.51
N GLN A 113 8.96 0.26 -12.23
CA GLN A 113 10.05 0.63 -11.33
C GLN A 113 11.40 0.07 -11.81
N GLU A 114 11.47 -1.22 -12.17
CA GLU A 114 12.69 -1.84 -12.71
C GLU A 114 13.19 -1.17 -14.01
N LYS A 115 12.26 -0.61 -14.80
CA LYS A 115 12.58 0.11 -16.03
C LYS A 115 12.84 1.60 -15.83
N GLY A 116 12.78 2.11 -14.60
CA GLY A 116 12.97 3.54 -14.31
C GLY A 116 11.93 4.42 -14.99
N GLN A 117 10.67 3.95 -15.08
CA GLN A 117 9.57 4.73 -15.65
C GLN A 117 9.30 6.00 -14.83
N SER A 118 8.54 6.94 -15.44
CA SER A 118 8.27 8.22 -14.80
C SER A 118 7.66 8.06 -13.41
N LYS A 119 8.11 8.90 -12.48
CA LYS A 119 7.61 8.94 -11.11
C LYS A 119 6.10 9.17 -11.03
N LEU A 120 5.56 10.04 -11.89
CA LEU A 120 4.12 10.31 -11.99
C LEU A 120 3.31 9.07 -12.37
N TYR A 121 3.83 8.26 -13.30
CA TYR A 121 3.19 7.00 -13.67
C TYR A 121 3.13 6.02 -12.48
N LEU A 122 4.25 5.86 -11.76
CA LEU A 122 4.29 5.00 -10.58
C LEU A 122 3.28 5.47 -9.50
N GLN A 123 3.20 6.78 -9.29
CA GLN A 123 2.26 7.39 -8.35
C GLN A 123 0.80 7.15 -8.73
N ALA A 124 0.43 7.36 -10.00
CA ALA A 124 -0.94 7.18 -10.46
C ALA A 124 -1.44 5.73 -10.26
N TYR A 125 -0.57 4.74 -10.48
CA TYR A 125 -0.93 3.33 -10.28
C TYR A 125 -0.93 2.92 -8.79
N ALA A 126 -0.03 3.49 -7.99
CA ALA A 126 -0.08 3.33 -6.53
C ALA A 126 -1.38 3.93 -5.95
N ASP A 127 -1.82 5.09 -6.44
CA ASP A 127 -3.10 5.71 -6.07
C ASP A 127 -4.28 4.77 -6.38
N LEU A 128 -4.28 4.08 -7.53
CA LEU A 128 -5.33 3.12 -7.88
C LEU A 128 -5.40 1.94 -6.91
N ILE A 129 -4.26 1.35 -6.56
CA ILE A 129 -4.19 0.30 -5.54
C ILE A 129 -4.79 0.81 -4.22
N PHE A 130 -4.44 2.03 -3.84
CA PHE A 130 -4.90 2.64 -2.60
C PHE A 130 -6.39 2.95 -2.58
N LEU A 131 -6.92 3.47 -3.70
CA LEU A 131 -8.35 3.71 -3.90
C LEU A 131 -9.15 2.42 -3.79
N ASN A 132 -8.69 1.35 -4.43
CA ASN A 132 -9.35 0.06 -4.38
C ASN A 132 -9.36 -0.52 -2.95
N ALA A 133 -8.25 -0.40 -2.21
CA ALA A 133 -8.17 -0.79 -0.81
C ALA A 133 -9.15 0.01 0.08
N ASN A 134 -9.18 1.33 -0.07
CA ASN A 134 -10.07 2.22 0.69
C ASN A 134 -11.55 1.91 0.44
N GLN A 135 -11.94 1.73 -0.82
CA GLN A 135 -13.31 1.38 -1.17
C GLN A 135 -13.75 0.05 -0.58
N LEU A 136 -12.86 -0.94 -0.53
CA LEU A 136 -13.13 -2.23 0.10
C LEU A 136 -13.37 -2.06 1.62
N TYR A 137 -12.50 -1.31 2.30
CA TYR A 137 -12.63 -1.05 3.73
C TYR A 137 -13.96 -0.36 4.08
N ALA A 138 -14.34 0.66 3.29
CA ALA A 138 -15.57 1.41 3.49
C ALA A 138 -16.81 0.51 3.41
N LYS A 139 -16.84 -0.37 2.39
CA LYS A 139 -17.91 -1.35 2.20
C LYS A 139 -18.02 -2.34 3.35
N GLN A 140 -16.89 -2.83 3.87
CA GLN A 140 -16.87 -3.80 4.97
C GLN A 140 -17.36 -3.19 6.29
N ASN A 141 -17.07 -1.91 6.52
CA ASN A 141 -17.38 -1.22 7.78
C ASN A 141 -18.65 -0.37 7.73
N GLY A 142 -19.52 -0.59 6.72
CA GLY A 142 -20.85 0.01 6.66
C GLY A 142 -20.86 1.53 6.53
N SER A 143 -19.79 2.13 6.03
CA SER A 143 -19.73 3.56 5.72
C SER A 143 -20.26 3.74 4.29
N VAL A 144 -21.56 4.03 4.14
CA VAL A 144 -22.27 4.28 2.87
C VAL A 144 -22.94 5.65 2.92
#